data_AF-A0A1G9ECA0-F1
#
_entry.id   AF-A0A1G9ECA0-F1
#
_cell.length_a   1.000
_cell.length_b   1.000
_cell.length_c   1.000
_cell.angle_alpha   90.00
_cell.angle_beta   90.00
_cell.angle_gamma   90.00
#
_symmetry.space_group_name_H-M   'P 1'
#
loop_
_entity.id
_entity.type
_entity.pdbx_description
1 polymer ?
#
loop_
_entity_poly.entity_id
_entity_poly.type
_entity_poly.pdbx_seq_one_letter_code
_entity_poly.pdbx_strand_id
1 'polypeptide(L)' 'MLAEKLESWAKKERLEGRQEGRQETSRDIARRLIALRTLSDAQIAEATGLSETDIVAMRHDTPPEQ' A
#
# COMPACT_ATOMS: atom_id res chain seq x y z
N MET A 1 34.34 -8.55 -11.07
CA MET A 1 33.21 -9.35 -11.59
C MET A 1 32.30 -10.00 -10.53
N LEU A 2 32.76 -10.40 -9.33
CA LEU A 2 31.85 -10.87 -8.26
C LEU A 2 31.32 -9.71 -7.39
N ALA A 3 32.18 -8.75 -7.03
CA ALA A 3 31.81 -7.55 -6.27
C ALA A 3 30.70 -6.73 -6.98
N GLU A 4 30.84 -6.53 -8.29
CA GLU A 4 29.87 -5.80 -9.12
C GLU A 4 28.49 -6.50 -9.17
N LYS A 5 28.45 -7.84 -9.14
CA LYS A 5 27.19 -8.60 -9.07
C LYS A 5 26.52 -8.46 -7.71
N LEU A 6 27.29 -8.47 -6.61
CA LEU A 6 26.77 -8.28 -5.26
C LEU A 6 26.22 -6.87 -5.07
N GLU A 7 26.90 -5.85 -5.58
CA GLU A 7 26.39 -4.47 -5.56
C GLU A 7 25.10 -4.32 -6.35
N SER A 8 25.00 -4.97 -7.51
CA SER A 8 23.80 -4.97 -8.33
C SER A 8 22.61 -5.63 -7.61
N TRP A 9 22.83 -6.76 -6.93
CA TRP A 9 21.79 -7.42 -6.13
C TRP A 9 21.37 -6.59 -4.91
N ALA A 10 22.32 -6.04 -4.16
CA ALA A 10 22.01 -5.19 -3.02
C ALA A 10 21.22 -3.93 -3.43
N LYS A 11 21.47 -3.39 -4.63
CA LYS A 11 20.70 -2.27 -5.18
C LYS A 11 19.28 -2.69 -5.57
N LYS A 12 19.12 -3.86 -6.18
CA LYS A 12 17.82 -4.41 -6.56
C LYS A 12 16.93 -4.64 -5.33
N GLU A 13 17.46 -5.33 -4.33
CA GLU A 13 16.79 -5.62 -3.04
C GLU A 13 16.33 -4.32 -2.34
N ARG A 14 17.17 -3.29 -2.30
CA ARG A 14 16.79 -1.99 -1.71
C ARG A 14 15.68 -1.27 -2.46
N LEU A 15 15.59 -1.45 -3.78
CA LEU A 15 14.54 -0.85 -4.60
C LEU A 15 13.22 -1.61 -4.43
N GLU A 16 13.28 -2.94 -4.38
CA GLU A 16 12.14 -3.81 -4.11
C GLU A 16 11.56 -3.51 -2.73
N GLY A 17 12.39 -3.52 -1.68
CA GLY A 17 11.94 -3.20 -0.31
C GLY A 17 11.37 -1.79 -0.17
N ARG A 18 11.88 -0.79 -0.93
CA ARG A 18 11.26 0.55 -0.95
C ARG A 18 9.91 0.57 -1.66
N GLN A 19 9.70 -0.23 -2.70
CA GLN A 19 8.39 -0.33 -3.34
C GLN A 19 7.39 -1.05 -2.44
N GLU A 20 7.80 -2.16 -1.82
CA GLU A 20 6.95 -2.91 -0.89
C GLU A 20 6.54 -2.05 0.31
N GLY A 21 7.49 -1.34 0.93
CA GLY A 21 7.18 -0.44 2.05
C GLY A 21 6.21 0.69 1.66
N ARG A 22 6.32 1.24 0.44
CA ARG A 22 5.35 2.23 -0.06
C ARG A 22 3.96 1.63 -0.25
N GLN A 23 3.86 0.45 -0.86
CA GLN A 23 2.56 -0.23 -1.04
C GLN A 23 1.92 -0.58 0.30
N GLU A 24 2.70 -1.08 1.25
CA GLU A 24 2.20 -1.41 2.59
C GLU A 24 1.72 -0.16 3.34
N THR A 25 2.47 0.94 3.25
CA THR A 25 2.08 2.23 3.84
C THR A 25 0.75 2.73 3.24
N SER A 26 0.59 2.71 1.92
CA SER A 26 -0.67 3.10 1.27
C SER A 26 -1.85 2.25 1.75
N ARG A 27 -1.66 0.94 1.91
CA ARG A 27 -2.70 0.03 2.42
C ARG A 27 -3.04 0.29 3.89
N ASP A 28 -2.05 0.54 4.75
CA ASP A 28 -2.30 0.90 6.16
C ASP A 28 -3.12 2.18 6.28
N ILE A 29 -2.73 3.22 5.53
CA ILE A 29 -3.46 4.49 5.48
C ILE A 29 -4.89 4.26 5.00
N ALA A 30 -5.08 3.49 3.92
CA ALA A 30 -6.41 3.18 3.39
C ALA A 30 -7.30 2.50 4.43
N ARG A 31 -6.80 1.49 5.16
CA ARG A 31 -7.54 0.81 6.23
C ARG A 31 -7.97 1.77 7.32
N ARG A 32 -7.07 2.67 7.75
CA ARG A 32 -7.41 3.70 8.75
C ARG A 32 -8.51 4.64 8.25
N LEU A 33 -8.40 5.11 7.01
CA LEU A 33 -9.41 6.00 6.41
C LEU A 33 -10.77 5.31 6.25
N ILE A 34 -10.78 4.02 5.87
CA ILE A 34 -12.00 3.20 5.82
C ILE A 34 -12.62 3.09 7.22
N ALA A 35 -11.83 2.79 8.24
CA ALA A 35 -12.30 2.68 9.62
C ALA A 35 -12.88 3.99 10.16
N LEU A 36 -12.33 5.14 9.76
CA LEU A 36 -12.86 6.46 10.12
C LEU A 36 -14.21 6.77 9.47
N ARG A 37 -14.57 6.10 8.36
CA ARG A 37 -15.85 6.26 7.62
C ARG A 37 -16.17 7.72 7.22
N THR A 38 -15.16 8.59 7.14
CA THR A 38 -15.30 10.01 6.79
C THR A 38 -15.19 10.27 5.29
N LEU A 39 -14.63 9.34 4.52
CA LEU A 39 -14.31 9.50 3.11
C LEU A 39 -14.98 8.42 2.24
N SER A 40 -15.36 8.81 1.02
CA SER A 40 -15.83 7.90 -0.03
C SER A 40 -14.67 7.07 -0.59
N ASP A 41 -14.97 5.92 -1.20
CA ASP A 41 -13.94 5.05 -1.78
C ASP A 41 -13.05 5.76 -2.81
N ALA A 42 -13.64 6.62 -3.65
CA ALA A 42 -12.92 7.49 -4.58
C ALA A 42 -11.91 8.42 -3.89
N GLN A 43 -12.29 9.01 -2.76
CA GLN A 43 -11.42 9.95 -2.01
C GLN A 43 -10.29 9.21 -1.32
N ILE A 44 -10.53 8.00 -0.83
CA ILE A 44 -9.51 7.14 -0.23
C ILE A 44 -8.53 6.67 -1.32
N ALA A 45 -9.04 6.27 -2.49
CA ALA A 45 -8.22 5.90 -3.65
C ALA A 45 -7.28 7.04 -4.06
N GLU A 46 -7.82 8.27 -4.19
CA GLU A 46 -7.03 9.46 -4.50
C GLU A 46 -5.95 9.74 -3.43
N ALA A 47 -6.31 9.72 -2.14
CA ALA A 47 -5.39 10.04 -1.05
C ALA A 47 -4.26 9.00 -0.87
N THR A 48 -4.49 7.75 -1.26
CA THR A 48 -3.55 6.63 -1.02
C THR A 48 -2.82 6.18 -2.29
N GLY A 49 -3.28 6.63 -3.46
CA GLY A 49 -2.80 6.17 -4.76
C GLY A 49 -3.20 4.72 -5.10
N LEU A 50 -4.16 4.15 -4.37
CA LEU A 50 -4.73 2.82 -4.65
C LEU A 50 -5.90 2.93 -5.63
N SER A 51 -6.28 1.83 -6.27
CA SER A 51 -7.48 1.79 -7.10
C SER A 51 -8.73 1.76 -6.24
N GLU A 52 -9.83 2.38 -6.70
CA GLU A 52 -11.13 2.27 -6.03
C GLU A 52 -11.56 0.81 -5.82
N THR A 53 -11.24 -0.09 -6.76
CA THR A 53 -11.50 -1.52 -6.62
C THR A 53 -10.80 -2.14 -5.41
N ASP A 54 -9.53 -1.77 -5.16
CA ASP A 54 -8.79 -2.21 -3.98
C ASP A 54 -9.42 -1.66 -2.69
N ILE A 55 -9.85 -0.40 -2.70
CA ILE A 55 -10.52 0.22 -1.55
C ILE A 55 -11.85 -0.49 -1.24
N VAL A 56 -12.67 -0.78 -2.25
CA VAL A 56 -13.94 -1.49 -2.09
C VAL A 56 -13.71 -2.90 -1.54
N ALA A 57 -12.71 -3.62 -2.05
CA ALA A 57 -12.34 -4.93 -1.52
C ALA A 57 -11.90 -4.85 -0.04
N MET A 58 -11.06 -3.88 0.32
CA MET A 58 -10.64 -3.66 1.72
C MET A 58 -11.81 -3.28 2.63
N ARG A 59 -12.78 -2.52 2.13
CA ARG A 59 -13.98 -2.14 2.90
C ARG A 59 -14.89 -3.33 3.18
N HIS A 60 -14.96 -4.29 2.25
CA HIS A 60 -15.67 -5.55 2.48
C HIS A 60 -14.96 -6.49 3.45
N ASP A 61 -13.63 -6.46 3.49
CA ASP A 61 -12.80 -7.25 4.41
C ASP A 61 -12.75 -6.67 5.83
N THR A 62 -13.01 -5.37 5.98
CA THR A 62 -13.07 -4.68 7.28
C THR A 62 -14.51 -4.76 7.83
N PRO A 63 -14.84 -5.69 8.75
CA PRO A 63 -16.18 -5.75 9.32
C PRO A 63 -16.49 -4.44 10.07
N PRO A 64 -17.75 -3.98 10.08
CA PRO A 64 -18.12 -2.88 10.96
C PRO A 64 -17.81 -3.30 12.41
N GLU A 65 -17.01 -2.50 13.14
CA GLU A 65 -17.00 -2.58 14.60
C GLU A 65 -18.44 -2.38 15.07
N GLN A 66 -18.99 -3.44 15.67
CA GLN A 66 -20.34 -3.53 16.22
C GLN A 66 -20.42 -2.78 17.55
#